data_AF-A0A5B2YH89-F1
#
_entry.id   AF-A0A5B2YH89-F1
#
_cell.length_a   1.000
_cell.length_b   1.000
_cell.length_c   1.000
_cell.angle_alpha   90.00
_cell.angle_beta   90.00
_cell.angle_gamma   90.00
#
_symmetry.space_group_name_H-M   'P 1'
#
loop_
_entity.id
_entity.type
_entity.pdbx_description
1 polymer ?
#
loop_
_entity_poly.entity_id
_entity_poly.type
_entity_poly.pdbx_seq_one_letter_code
_entity_poly.pdbx_strand_id
1 'polypeptide(L)' 'MLTGKQKRYLRSLAHNIDPIFQIGKGGINENMIKQID' A
#
# COMPACT_ATOMS: atom_id res chain seq x y z
N MET A 1 -8.52 -13.99 3.82
CA MET A 1 -9.32 -12.85 3.33
C MET A 1 -9.78 -12.02 4.54
N LEU A 2 -9.58 -10.70 4.56
CA LEU A 2 -9.90 -9.87 5.73
C LEU A 2 -11.40 -9.58 5.85
N THR A 3 -11.93 -9.64 7.07
CA THR A 3 -13.31 -9.26 7.40
C THR A 3 -13.54 -7.75 7.27
N GLY A 4 -14.80 -7.33 7.21
CA GLY A 4 -15.16 -5.90 7.15
C GLY A 4 -14.63 -5.09 8.35
N LYS A 5 -14.65 -5.68 9.55
CA LYS A 5 -14.12 -5.06 10.77
C LYS A 5 -12.60 -4.89 10.69
N GLN A 6 -11.88 -5.92 10.25
CA GLN A 6 -10.42 -5.87 10.08
C GLN A 6 -10.00 -4.79 9.06
N LYS A 7 -10.69 -4.71 7.91
CA LYS A 7 -10.40 -3.66 6.90
C LYS A 7 -10.63 -2.25 7.43
N ARG A 8 -11.68 -2.03 8.24
CA ARG A 8 -11.99 -0.70 8.81
C ARG A 8 -10.95 -0.27 9.83
N TYR A 9 -10.50 -1.19 10.68
CA TYR A 9 -9.42 -0.96 11.64
C TYR A 9 -8.09 -0.58 10.95
N LEU A 10 -7.70 -1.32 9.90
CA LEU A 10 -6.50 -1.00 9.13
C LEU A 10 -6.59 0.36 8.43
N ARG A 11 -7.78 0.72 7.91
CA ARG A 11 -8.00 2.06 7.32
C ARG A 11 -7.85 3.20 8.34
N SER A 12 -8.30 3.03 9.58
CA SER A 12 -8.11 4.06 10.60
C SER A 12 -6.63 4.26 10.96
N LEU A 13 -5.83 3.18 10.94
CA LEU A 13 -4.39 3.27 11.16
C LEU A 13 -3.69 3.97 9.99
N ALA A 14 -4.08 3.65 8.76
CA ALA A 14 -3.47 4.20 7.55
C ALA A 14 -3.77 5.70 7.32
N HIS A 15 -4.76 6.28 7.99
CA HIS A 15 -5.18 7.67 7.76
C HIS A 15 -4.08 8.71 8.04
N ASN A 16 -3.14 8.40 8.93
CA ASN A 16 -2.04 9.29 9.32
C ASN A 16 -0.69 8.86 8.70
N ILE A 17 -0.68 7.90 7.78
CA ILE A 17 0.54 7.37 7.19
C ILE A 17 0.75 8.03 5.83
N ASP A 18 1.93 8.62 5.64
CA ASP A 18 2.33 9.15 4.35
C ASP A 18 2.59 8.03 3.33
N PRO A 19 2.30 8.24 2.04
CA PRO A 19 2.65 7.28 1.00
C PRO A 19 4.17 7.03 0.97
N ILE A 20 4.57 5.76 1.07
CA ILE A 20 5.98 5.35 1.03
C ILE A 20 6.50 5.02 -0.38
N PHE A 21 5.60 4.90 -1.37
CA PHE A 21 5.93 4.63 -2.77
C PHE A 21 5.10 5.51 -3.70
N GLN A 22 5.71 5.92 -4.82
CA GLN A 22 5.07 6.66 -5.89
C GLN A 22 5.28 5.93 -7.23
N ILE A 23 4.21 5.77 -8.00
CA ILE A 23 4.28 5.19 -9.34
C ILE A 23 4.48 6.32 -10.35
N GLY A 24 5.61 6.29 -11.06
CA GLY A 24 5.94 7.24 -12.11
C GLY A 24 5.43 6.82 -13.49
N LYS A 25 5.89 7.54 -14.53
CA LYS A 25 5.51 7.28 -15.93
C LYS A 25 5.90 5.88 -16.44
N GLY A 26 6.90 5.25 -15.82
CA GLY A 26 7.33 3.89 -16.12
C GLY A 26 6.41 2.80 -15.58
N GLY A 27 5.33 3.15 -14.88
CA GLY A 27 4.38 2.19 -14.32
C GLY A 27 5.00 1.29 -13.25
N ILE A 28 4.41 0.11 -13.07
CA ILE A 28 4.90 -0.93 -12.15
C ILE A 28 5.94 -1.77 -12.90
N ASN A 29 7.12 -1.94 -12.30
CA ASN A 29 8.20 -2.76 -12.85
C ASN A 29 8.73 -3.76 -11.82
N GLU A 30 9.55 -4.71 -12.27
CA GLU A 30 10.09 -5.77 -11.40
C GLU A 30 10.93 -5.24 -10.23
N ASN A 31 11.66 -4.14 -10.43
CA ASN A 31 12.46 -3.53 -9.38
C ASN A 31 11.57 -2.93 -8.28
N MET A 32 10.42 -2.36 -8.66
CA MET A 32 9.43 -1.85 -7.71
C MET A 32 8.80 -2.99 -6.91
N ILE A 33 8.47 -4.12 -7.56
CA ILE A 33 7.94 -5.30 -6.86
C ILE A 33 8.96 -5.81 -5.84
N LYS A 34 10.24 -5.95 -6.23
CA LYS A 34 11.33 -6.35 -5.32
C LYS A 34 11.57 -5.41 -4.14
N GLN A 35 11.12 -4.16 -4.21
CA GLN A 35 11.22 -3.21 -3.10
C GLN A 35 10.05 -3.31 -2.12
N ILE A 36 8.94 -3.92 -2.54
CA ILE A 36 7.72 -4.10 -1.74
C ILE A 36 7.67 -5.49 -1.10
N ASP A 37 8.24 -6.51 -1.77
CA ASP A 37 8.49 -7.86 -1.21
C ASP A 37 9.44 -7.82 0.00
#